data_AF-C6H3F7-F1
#
_entry.id   AF-C6H3F7-F1
#
_cell.length_a   1.000
_cell.length_b   1.000
_cell.length_c   1.000
_cell.angle_alpha   90.00
_cell.angle_beta   90.00
_cell.angle_gamma   90.00
#
_symmetry.space_group_name_H-M   'P 1'
#
loop_
_entity.id
_entity.type
_entity.pdbx_description
1 polymer ?
#
loop_
_entity_poly.entity_id
_entity_poly.type
_entity_poly.pdbx_seq_one_letter_code
_entity_poly.pdbx_strand_id
1 'polypeptide(L)'
;MHEYLRRLVALYRKCATSRSSAQERSRGERDAAGGLCIGTEPERQRISRSESPLARVPGSNTRHPPPPLLLSRSRQDVAAPLRRSYSTSAAIFASPSAPASSPSPSSSSSSPTSPHHTTTNDKTSREPDATPRNSTHIDFDRLSAAMPDQSVTGVDSLWYVVATASLLAFHKEAAVGELWKYISQRCADEGQVGGIDAQDRQLRIARRIRESCLKASVLVGFPRCINALLALQSSLSTSPDTGPAVLSTLHADKPLRTLSTFPSAEARYARGKRFFTQIYAKHAERVLASMSASSAGDLSYFAVSSIYGELMAETRILDGRETVLLEFVCCLADGVGAQAKGHFFGCRNLGVTGAEMRGAVEIVRRLAGQLGLVSFLERVREGEGEGEGEGEGEGEGEGEFRFLKKAGSW
;
A
#
# COMPACT_ATOMS: atom_id res chain seq x y z
N MET A 1 -9.74 -27.07 -23.15
CA MET A 1 -8.82 -26.60 -22.09
C MET A 1 -7.42 -27.23 -22.19
N HIS A 2 -7.29 -28.54 -22.42
CA HIS A 2 -5.99 -29.24 -22.53
C HIS A 2 -5.06 -28.80 -23.67
N GLU A 3 -5.59 -28.38 -24.81
CA GLU A 3 -4.77 -28.01 -25.97
C GLU A 3 -4.10 -26.64 -25.81
N TYR A 4 -4.77 -25.73 -25.12
CA TYR A 4 -4.24 -24.40 -24.78
C TYR A 4 -3.03 -24.51 -23.85
N LEU A 5 -3.13 -25.33 -22.80
CA LEU A 5 -2.03 -25.60 -21.87
C LEU A 5 -0.83 -26.26 -22.57
N ARG A 6 -1.07 -27.18 -23.51
CA ARG A 6 0.01 -27.78 -24.33
C ARG A 6 0.74 -26.74 -25.18
N ARG A 7 0.02 -25.82 -25.81
CA ARG A 7 0.62 -24.74 -26.61
C ARG A 7 1.41 -23.76 -25.74
N LEU A 8 0.93 -23.44 -24.54
CA LEU A 8 1.62 -22.56 -23.59
C LEU A 8 2.94 -23.17 -23.10
N VAL A 9 2.95 -24.46 -22.76
CA VAL A 9 4.17 -25.18 -22.33
C VAL A 9 5.19 -25.31 -23.48
N ALA A 10 4.71 -25.53 -24.71
CA ALA A 10 5.57 -25.57 -25.89
C ALA A 10 6.22 -24.20 -26.17
N LEU A 11 5.48 -23.11 -26.00
CA LEU A 11 5.99 -21.75 -26.14
C LEU A 11 7.08 -21.46 -25.10
N TYR A 12 6.85 -21.86 -23.84
CA TYR A 12 7.81 -21.65 -22.75
C TYR A 12 9.13 -22.39 -22.98
N ARG A 13 9.09 -23.65 -23.45
CA ARG A 13 10.30 -24.42 -23.79
C ARG A 13 11.09 -23.80 -24.95
N LYS A 14 10.40 -23.21 -25.92
CA LYS A 14 11.03 -22.54 -27.07
C LYS A 14 11.75 -21.24 -26.68
N CYS A 15 11.23 -20.52 -25.67
CA CYS A 15 11.87 -19.33 -25.11
C CYS A 15 13.02 -19.65 -24.14
N ALA A 16 12.96 -20.77 -23.43
CA ALA A 16 14.04 -21.18 -22.52
C ALA A 16 15.30 -21.65 -23.28
N THR A 17 15.12 -22.32 -24.42
CA THR A 17 16.22 -22.83 -25.24
C THR A 17 16.94 -21.73 -26.04
N SER A 18 16.27 -20.63 -26.39
CA SER A 18 16.89 -19.48 -27.07
C SER A 18 17.74 -18.59 -26.17
N ARG A 19 17.54 -18.64 -24.84
CA ARG A 19 18.38 -17.92 -23.87
C ARG A 19 19.73 -18.60 -23.62
N SER A 20 19.80 -19.93 -23.72
CA SER A 20 21.05 -20.68 -23.52
C SER A 20 22.05 -20.45 -24.66
N SER A 21 21.58 -20.33 -25.90
CA SER A 21 22.45 -20.15 -27.07
C SER A 21 22.97 -18.71 -27.26
N ALA A 22 22.31 -17.73 -26.65
CA ALA A 22 22.77 -16.33 -26.67
C ALA A 22 23.92 -16.07 -25.68
N GLN A 23 24.01 -16.87 -24.61
CA GLN A 23 25.01 -16.68 -23.55
C GLN A 23 26.34 -17.40 -23.84
N GLU A 24 26.35 -18.43 -24.71
CA GLU A 24 27.59 -19.08 -25.19
C GLU A 24 28.29 -18.33 -26.32
N ARG A 25 27.59 -17.43 -27.05
CA ARG A 25 28.20 -16.67 -28.16
C ARG A 25 28.96 -15.41 -27.75
N SER A 26 28.87 -14.94 -26.49
CA SER A 26 29.58 -13.71 -26.06
C SER A 26 30.91 -13.95 -25.33
N ARG A 27 31.31 -15.23 -25.14
CA ARG A 27 32.55 -15.61 -24.44
C ARG A 27 33.68 -16.14 -25.34
N GLY A 28 33.54 -16.07 -26.66
CA GLY A 28 34.49 -16.67 -27.62
C GLY A 28 35.37 -15.71 -28.43
N GLU A 29 35.20 -14.39 -28.32
CA GLU A 29 35.99 -13.42 -29.12
C GLU A 29 36.71 -12.42 -28.21
N ARG A 30 37.77 -12.89 -27.56
CA ARG A 30 38.86 -12.06 -27.02
C ARG A 30 40.05 -12.98 -26.79
N ASP A 31 40.75 -13.31 -27.88
CA ASP A 31 42.16 -13.71 -27.89
C ASP A 31 42.56 -14.07 -29.34
N ALA A 32 43.15 -13.12 -30.07
CA ALA A 32 44.17 -13.37 -31.11
C ALA A 32 44.56 -12.06 -31.84
N ALA A 33 45.87 -11.93 -32.06
CA ALA A 33 46.59 -10.95 -32.91
C ALA A 33 46.70 -9.52 -32.33
N GLY A 34 47.88 -8.98 -32.03
CA GLY A 34 49.19 -9.18 -32.67
C GLY A 34 49.55 -7.89 -33.39
N GLY A 35 50.53 -7.14 -32.84
CA GLY A 35 50.75 -5.73 -33.14
C GLY A 35 51.37 -5.39 -34.50
N LEU A 36 51.45 -4.09 -34.77
CA LEU A 36 52.56 -3.47 -35.50
C LEU A 36 52.59 -1.96 -35.18
N CYS A 37 53.76 -1.46 -34.79
CA CYS A 37 54.08 -0.05 -34.62
C CYS A 37 54.37 0.61 -35.98
N ILE A 38 53.87 1.82 -36.24
CA ILE A 38 54.58 2.94 -36.90
C ILE A 38 53.91 4.25 -36.43
N GLY A 39 54.70 5.21 -35.97
CA GLY A 39 54.23 6.53 -35.52
C GLY A 39 54.25 7.60 -36.62
N THR A 40 53.54 8.70 -36.36
CA THR A 40 53.87 10.09 -36.74
C THR A 40 52.78 11.04 -36.21
N GLU A 41 53.13 11.89 -35.24
CA GLU A 41 52.58 13.25 -35.06
C GLU A 41 53.41 14.20 -35.95
N PRO A 42 52.96 15.41 -36.36
CA PRO A 42 52.30 16.39 -35.47
C PRO A 42 51.21 17.28 -36.12
N GLU A 43 50.54 18.11 -35.30
CA GLU A 43 50.55 19.60 -35.43
C GLU A 43 49.30 20.29 -34.83
N ARG A 44 49.46 20.75 -33.58
CA ARG A 44 49.16 22.08 -33.01
C ARG A 44 48.32 23.06 -33.86
N GLN A 45 47.19 23.53 -33.32
CA GLN A 45 46.81 24.94 -33.43
C GLN A 45 46.05 25.48 -32.20
N ARG A 46 46.41 26.71 -31.85
CA ARG A 46 46.20 27.47 -30.63
C ARG A 46 45.46 28.74 -31.04
N ILE A 47 44.33 29.09 -30.41
CA ILE A 47 43.81 30.47 -30.46
C ILE A 47 43.43 30.93 -29.06
N SER A 48 43.78 32.18 -28.81
CA SER A 48 44.05 32.84 -27.54
C SER A 48 42.86 33.57 -26.93
N ARG A 49 43.04 33.87 -25.63
CA ARG A 49 42.32 34.79 -24.74
C ARG A 49 42.08 36.20 -25.30
N SER A 50 41.04 36.86 -24.79
CA SER A 50 41.07 38.30 -24.47
C SER A 50 40.12 38.61 -23.31
N GLU A 51 40.62 39.34 -22.30
CA GLU A 51 39.93 39.87 -21.13
C GLU A 51 39.51 41.35 -21.35
N SER A 52 38.35 41.73 -20.80
CA SER A 52 37.93 42.97 -20.05
C SER A 52 38.48 44.38 -20.43
N PRO A 53 37.73 45.51 -20.22
CA PRO A 53 37.24 45.92 -18.88
C PRO A 53 35.96 46.80 -18.74
N LEU A 54 35.62 46.97 -17.46
CA LEU A 54 34.63 47.79 -16.72
C LEU A 54 34.28 49.22 -17.22
N ALA A 55 33.01 49.63 -17.02
CA ALA A 55 32.56 50.90 -16.38
C ALA A 55 31.01 51.03 -16.49
N ARG A 56 30.24 51.04 -15.40
CA ARG A 56 29.81 52.16 -14.51
C ARG A 56 28.49 52.84 -14.95
N VAL A 57 27.50 52.75 -14.06
CA VAL A 57 26.13 53.32 -14.08
C VAL A 57 26.15 54.83 -13.72
N PRO A 58 25.24 55.67 -14.27
CA PRO A 58 24.04 56.21 -13.57
C PRO A 58 22.81 56.32 -14.51
N GLY A 59 21.53 56.48 -14.17
CA GLY A 59 20.77 56.80 -12.97
C GLY A 59 19.47 57.53 -13.39
N SER A 60 18.33 57.19 -12.77
CA SER A 60 17.07 57.98 -12.59
C SER A 60 15.91 57.97 -13.64
N ASN A 61 14.76 57.46 -13.17
CA ASN A 61 13.38 58.01 -13.13
C ASN A 61 12.77 58.78 -14.33
N THR A 62 11.64 58.31 -14.88
CA THR A 62 10.26 58.81 -14.57
C THR A 62 9.18 58.41 -15.63
N ARG A 63 7.98 58.06 -15.12
CA ARG A 63 6.60 58.33 -15.62
C ARG A 63 6.03 57.69 -16.92
N HIS A 64 4.96 56.90 -16.75
CA HIS A 64 3.80 56.72 -17.65
C HIS A 64 2.84 57.96 -17.57
N PRO A 65 1.73 58.15 -18.36
CA PRO A 65 0.92 57.24 -19.24
C PRO A 65 0.39 57.96 -20.56
N PRO A 66 -0.82 57.70 -21.14
CA PRO A 66 -1.39 56.54 -21.89
C PRO A 66 -1.85 56.91 -23.35
N PRO A 67 -2.92 56.32 -23.97
CA PRO A 67 -2.88 55.41 -25.13
C PRO A 67 -3.47 56.02 -26.44
N PRO A 68 -3.72 55.22 -27.49
CA PRO A 68 -5.03 55.33 -28.13
C PRO A 68 -5.70 53.99 -28.50
N LEU A 69 -7.02 54.10 -28.64
CA LEU A 69 -8.02 53.08 -28.92
C LEU A 69 -8.50 53.14 -30.39
N LEU A 70 -9.05 51.99 -30.85
CA LEU A 70 -10.00 51.80 -31.98
C LEU A 70 -9.39 51.88 -33.41
N LEU A 71 -9.81 51.14 -34.44
CA LEU A 71 -11.05 50.42 -34.76
C LEU A 71 -10.80 49.40 -35.90
N SER A 72 -11.47 48.25 -35.81
CA SER A 72 -12.01 47.36 -36.87
C SER A 72 -11.39 47.25 -38.28
N ARG A 73 -11.11 46.01 -38.71
CA ARG A 73 -11.87 45.34 -39.79
C ARG A 73 -11.56 43.84 -39.91
N SER A 74 -12.65 43.12 -40.15
CA SER A 74 -12.86 41.70 -40.43
C SER A 74 -12.08 41.12 -41.63
N ARG A 75 -11.62 39.86 -41.54
CA ARG A 75 -12.25 38.65 -42.14
C ARG A 75 -11.29 37.45 -42.19
N GLN A 76 -11.84 36.31 -41.77
CA GLN A 76 -11.75 34.94 -42.31
C GLN A 76 -10.52 34.03 -42.10
N ASP A 77 -10.89 32.87 -41.53
CA ASP A 77 -10.47 31.50 -41.81
C ASP A 77 -9.11 30.99 -41.31
N VAL A 78 -9.15 30.34 -40.14
CA VAL A 78 -8.22 29.26 -39.78
C VAL A 78 -9.01 28.06 -39.25
N ALA A 79 -8.77 26.92 -39.91
CA ALA A 79 -9.38 25.63 -39.67
C ALA A 79 -9.09 25.06 -38.27
N ALA A 80 -10.12 24.48 -37.65
CA ALA A 80 -10.02 23.67 -36.43
C ALA A 80 -9.86 22.18 -36.78
N PRO A 81 -9.03 21.40 -36.06
CA PRO A 81 -9.02 19.96 -36.19
C PRO A 81 -10.14 19.31 -35.37
N LEU A 82 -10.83 18.36 -36.01
CA LEU A 82 -11.98 17.61 -35.51
C LEU A 82 -11.71 16.89 -34.18
N ARG A 83 -12.55 17.16 -33.17
CA ARG A 83 -12.78 16.24 -32.05
C ARG A 83 -13.74 15.15 -32.50
N ARG A 84 -13.28 13.89 -32.46
CA ARG A 84 -14.10 12.70 -32.68
C ARG A 84 -14.85 12.38 -31.38
N SER A 85 -16.15 12.67 -31.34
CA SER A 85 -17.05 12.27 -30.27
C SER A 85 -17.34 10.77 -30.35
N TYR A 86 -17.12 10.05 -29.25
CA TYR A 86 -17.85 8.83 -28.97
C TYR A 86 -18.67 9.05 -27.70
N SER A 87 -19.98 9.20 -27.92
CA SER A 87 -21.02 8.99 -26.92
C SER A 87 -21.20 7.49 -26.76
N THR A 88 -21.12 6.96 -25.54
CA THR A 88 -21.87 5.76 -25.15
C THR A 88 -22.14 5.79 -23.66
N SER A 89 -23.41 5.53 -23.36
CA SER A 89 -24.11 5.56 -22.09
C SER A 89 -23.46 4.72 -21.00
N ALA A 90 -23.28 5.31 -19.81
CA ALA A 90 -23.00 4.56 -18.59
C ALA A 90 -24.29 3.89 -18.11
N ALA A 91 -24.44 2.59 -18.38
CA ALA A 91 -25.47 1.78 -17.77
C ALA A 91 -25.13 1.53 -16.29
N ILE A 92 -25.99 2.03 -15.42
CA ILE A 92 -25.98 1.81 -13.97
C ILE A 92 -26.31 0.33 -13.72
N PHE A 93 -25.41 -0.39 -13.05
CA PHE A 93 -25.73 -1.73 -12.52
C PHE A 93 -26.67 -1.55 -11.32
N ALA A 94 -27.98 -1.62 -11.59
CA ALA A 94 -29.00 -1.86 -10.58
C ALA A 94 -29.13 -3.38 -10.36
N SER A 95 -29.10 -3.82 -9.10
CA SER A 95 -29.40 -5.21 -8.74
C SER A 95 -30.90 -5.49 -8.96
N PRO A 96 -31.30 -6.62 -9.59
CA PRO A 96 -32.69 -6.96 -9.71
C PRO A 96 -33.23 -7.52 -8.38
N SER A 97 -34.26 -6.85 -7.87
CA SER A 97 -35.15 -7.31 -6.81
C SER A 97 -35.80 -8.64 -7.19
N ALA A 98 -35.73 -9.62 -6.29
CA ALA A 98 -36.46 -10.89 -6.41
C ALA A 98 -37.98 -10.65 -6.30
N PRO A 99 -38.82 -11.30 -7.13
CA PRO A 99 -40.26 -11.22 -6.97
C PRO A 99 -40.75 -12.14 -5.84
N ALA A 100 -41.65 -11.58 -5.04
CA ALA A 100 -42.42 -12.24 -4.01
C ALA A 100 -43.29 -13.37 -4.58
N SER A 101 -43.41 -14.47 -3.84
CA SER A 101 -44.43 -15.51 -4.03
C SER A 101 -45.14 -15.73 -2.70
N SER A 102 -46.44 -15.42 -2.67
CA SER A 102 -47.35 -15.56 -1.54
C SER A 102 -47.91 -16.99 -1.42
N PRO A 103 -48.58 -17.35 -0.30
CA PRO A 103 -48.52 -18.69 0.31
C PRO A 103 -49.79 -19.54 0.10
N SER A 104 -49.73 -20.83 0.47
CA SER A 104 -50.87 -21.71 0.82
C SER A 104 -50.41 -23.11 1.31
N PRO A 105 -51.24 -23.88 2.07
CA PRO A 105 -50.92 -24.26 3.45
C PRO A 105 -50.95 -25.78 3.78
N SER A 106 -50.74 -26.08 5.08
CA SER A 106 -50.96 -27.34 5.83
C SER A 106 -49.83 -28.38 5.74
N SER A 107 -49.45 -29.13 6.77
CA SER A 107 -50.21 -29.62 7.94
C SER A 107 -49.27 -30.05 9.08
N SER A 108 -49.84 -30.04 10.28
CA SER A 108 -49.35 -30.54 11.56
C SER A 108 -48.98 -32.03 11.58
N SER A 109 -47.94 -32.41 12.31
CA SER A 109 -48.03 -33.59 13.19
C SER A 109 -47.03 -33.52 14.34
N SER A 110 -47.53 -33.98 15.48
CA SER A 110 -47.02 -33.96 16.84
C SER A 110 -46.06 -35.12 17.16
N SER A 111 -45.28 -34.90 18.21
CA SER A 111 -44.35 -35.79 18.93
C SER A 111 -44.89 -37.21 19.24
N PRO A 112 -44.03 -38.14 19.73
CA PRO A 112 -43.79 -38.17 21.18
C PRO A 112 -42.37 -38.53 21.64
N THR A 113 -42.17 -38.19 22.91
CA THR A 113 -41.07 -38.40 23.86
C THR A 113 -40.91 -39.85 24.37
N SER A 114 -39.71 -40.15 24.90
CA SER A 114 -39.39 -40.88 26.17
C SER A 114 -38.25 -41.94 26.02
N PRO A 115 -37.66 -42.52 27.10
CA PRO A 115 -36.73 -41.85 28.04
C PRO A 115 -35.51 -42.72 28.48
N HIS A 116 -34.64 -42.12 29.33
CA HIS A 116 -33.69 -42.72 30.31
C HIS A 116 -32.50 -43.62 29.87
N HIS A 117 -31.27 -43.25 30.27
CA HIS A 117 -30.53 -43.94 31.35
C HIS A 117 -29.25 -43.20 31.77
N THR A 118 -29.07 -43.11 33.10
CA THR A 118 -27.92 -42.59 33.83
C THR A 118 -26.84 -43.66 33.96
N THR A 119 -25.57 -43.33 33.78
CA THR A 119 -24.45 -43.95 34.52
C THR A 119 -23.21 -43.07 34.46
N THR A 120 -22.75 -42.69 35.65
CA THR A 120 -21.42 -42.16 36.00
C THR A 120 -20.30 -43.13 35.63
N ASN A 121 -19.18 -42.62 35.11
CA ASN A 121 -17.85 -43.02 35.58
C ASN A 121 -16.77 -41.99 35.19
N ASP A 122 -16.04 -41.59 36.22
CA ASP A 122 -14.82 -40.82 36.24
C ASP A 122 -13.61 -41.72 35.86
N LYS A 123 -12.74 -41.26 34.95
CA LYS A 123 -11.27 -41.20 35.11
C LYS A 123 -10.49 -40.97 33.81
N THR A 124 -9.72 -39.89 33.85
CA THR A 124 -8.33 -39.72 33.37
C THR A 124 -8.01 -39.77 31.87
N SER A 125 -7.69 -38.58 31.37
CA SER A 125 -6.47 -38.22 30.61
C SER A 125 -6.21 -38.91 29.28
N ARG A 126 -6.57 -38.20 28.21
CA ARG A 126 -5.63 -37.76 27.16
C ARG A 126 -6.41 -36.81 26.26
N GLU A 127 -6.07 -35.52 26.27
CA GLU A 127 -6.51 -34.64 25.20
C GLU A 127 -6.00 -35.22 23.88
N PRO A 128 -6.87 -35.52 22.91
CA PRO A 128 -6.41 -35.83 21.58
C PRO A 128 -5.88 -34.53 20.98
N ASP A 129 -4.60 -34.58 20.61
CA ASP A 129 -3.88 -33.68 19.74
C ASP A 129 -4.82 -32.82 18.89
N ALA A 130 -4.76 -31.51 19.10
CA ALA A 130 -5.55 -30.55 18.36
C ALA A 130 -5.19 -30.63 16.88
N THR A 131 -5.95 -31.42 16.13
CA THR A 131 -6.05 -31.28 14.68
C THR A 131 -6.27 -29.80 14.38
N PRO A 132 -5.50 -29.19 13.45
CA PRO A 132 -5.69 -27.80 13.11
C PRO A 132 -7.11 -27.65 12.59
N ARG A 133 -7.99 -27.08 13.42
CA ARG A 133 -9.30 -26.63 12.96
C ARG A 133 -9.00 -25.62 11.86
N ASN A 134 -9.40 -25.94 10.63
CA ASN A 134 -9.51 -24.98 9.53
C ASN A 134 -10.58 -23.93 9.89
N SER A 135 -10.31 -23.16 10.93
CA SER A 135 -11.08 -22.00 11.31
C SER A 135 -10.78 -20.95 10.26
N THR A 136 -11.74 -20.71 9.37
CA THR A 136 -11.74 -19.54 8.48
C THR A 136 -11.87 -18.22 9.26
N HIS A 137 -12.11 -18.30 10.56
CA HIS A 137 -12.28 -17.16 11.45
C HIS A 137 -10.93 -16.66 11.97
N ILE A 138 -10.69 -15.37 11.78
CA ILE A 138 -9.49 -14.68 12.25
C ILE A 138 -9.70 -14.25 13.70
N ASP A 139 -8.77 -14.62 14.57
CA ASP A 139 -8.75 -14.25 15.98
C ASP A 139 -8.16 -12.83 16.13
N PHE A 140 -9.05 -11.84 16.14
CA PHE A 140 -8.69 -10.42 16.30
C PHE A 140 -8.27 -10.05 17.71
N ASP A 141 -8.67 -10.81 18.75
CA ASP A 141 -8.18 -10.59 20.11
C ASP A 141 -6.68 -10.86 20.20
N ARG A 142 -6.21 -11.90 19.53
CA ARG A 142 -4.77 -12.17 19.42
C ARG A 142 -4.03 -11.12 18.59
N LEU A 143 -4.66 -10.52 17.58
CA LEU A 143 -4.00 -9.46 16.79
C LEU A 143 -3.91 -8.15 17.58
N SER A 144 -4.99 -7.73 18.24
CA SER A 144 -5.01 -6.49 19.03
C SER A 144 -4.05 -6.54 20.21
N ALA A 145 -3.87 -7.70 20.84
CA ALA A 145 -2.92 -7.90 21.94
C ALA A 145 -1.43 -7.94 21.52
N ALA A 146 -1.11 -7.86 20.22
CA ALA A 146 0.28 -7.95 19.75
C ALA A 146 1.04 -6.62 19.85
N MET A 147 0.36 -5.48 19.89
CA MET A 147 0.98 -4.17 20.10
C MET A 147 0.78 -3.73 21.56
N PRO A 148 1.86 -3.46 22.32
CA PRO A 148 1.73 -3.04 23.71
C PRO A 148 1.05 -1.67 23.81
N ASP A 149 0.40 -1.42 24.94
CA ASP A 149 -0.17 -0.12 25.33
C ASP A 149 -1.23 0.44 24.35
N GLN A 150 -1.83 -0.41 23.53
CA GLN A 150 -2.92 -0.03 22.64
C GLN A 150 -4.26 -0.59 23.11
N SER A 151 -5.30 0.25 23.07
CA SER A 151 -6.66 -0.17 23.33
C SER A 151 -7.26 -0.82 22.07
N VAL A 152 -8.05 -1.88 22.25
CA VAL A 152 -8.78 -2.53 21.15
C VAL A 152 -9.63 -1.51 20.37
N THR A 153 -10.27 -0.60 21.10
CA THR A 153 -11.20 0.43 20.57
C THR A 153 -10.60 1.84 20.64
N GLY A 154 -9.29 1.96 20.86
CA GLY A 154 -8.61 3.26 20.91
C GLY A 154 -8.61 3.93 19.54
N VAL A 155 -9.08 5.18 19.48
CA VAL A 155 -9.23 5.92 18.21
C VAL A 155 -7.92 6.15 17.45
N ASP A 156 -6.78 6.10 18.14
CA ASP A 156 -5.44 6.25 17.56
C ASP A 156 -4.63 4.94 17.61
N SER A 157 -5.29 3.81 17.88
CA SER A 157 -4.58 2.53 17.92
C SER A 157 -4.10 2.12 16.53
N LEU A 158 -2.88 1.61 16.45
CA LEU A 158 -2.21 1.21 15.22
C LEU A 158 -2.59 -0.20 14.79
N TRP A 159 -2.98 -1.07 15.74
CA TRP A 159 -3.17 -2.49 15.47
C TRP A 159 -4.18 -2.76 14.34
N TYR A 160 -5.27 -1.99 14.24
CA TYR A 160 -6.24 -2.17 13.15
C TYR A 160 -5.78 -1.56 11.83
N VAL A 161 -4.86 -0.58 11.85
CA VAL A 161 -4.20 -0.07 10.63
C VAL A 161 -3.27 -1.15 10.07
N VAL A 162 -2.45 -1.74 10.94
CA VAL A 162 -1.55 -2.85 10.62
C VAL A 162 -2.35 -4.09 10.16
N ALA A 163 -3.41 -4.45 10.89
CA ALA A 163 -4.26 -5.58 10.53
C ALA A 163 -4.93 -5.36 9.18
N THR A 164 -5.50 -4.17 8.92
CA THR A 164 -6.09 -3.85 7.61
C THR A 164 -5.06 -3.99 6.48
N ALA A 165 -3.88 -3.40 6.64
CA ALA A 165 -2.79 -3.50 5.66
C ALA A 165 -2.39 -4.96 5.38
N SER A 166 -2.26 -5.77 6.43
CA SER A 166 -1.91 -7.18 6.35
C SER A 166 -3.01 -8.02 5.70
N LEU A 167 -4.28 -7.75 6.02
CA LEU A 167 -5.44 -8.42 5.41
C LEU A 167 -5.48 -8.18 3.90
N LEU A 168 -5.24 -6.94 3.45
CA LEU A 168 -5.18 -6.65 2.02
C LEU A 168 -3.98 -7.34 1.36
N ALA A 169 -2.79 -7.28 1.96
CA ALA A 169 -1.59 -7.94 1.43
C ALA A 169 -1.76 -9.47 1.35
N PHE A 170 -2.46 -10.09 2.30
CA PHE A 170 -2.77 -11.52 2.28
C PHE A 170 -4.06 -11.89 1.53
N HIS A 171 -4.61 -10.97 0.74
CA HIS A 171 -5.77 -11.24 -0.13
C HIS A 171 -7.01 -11.68 0.67
N LYS A 172 -7.25 -11.05 1.82
CA LYS A 172 -8.36 -11.31 2.75
C LYS A 172 -9.27 -10.09 2.88
N GLU A 173 -9.66 -9.52 1.74
CA GLU A 173 -10.45 -8.29 1.69
C GLU A 173 -11.77 -8.40 2.45
N ALA A 174 -12.44 -9.57 2.40
CA ALA A 174 -13.68 -9.81 3.14
C ALA A 174 -13.52 -9.68 4.66
N ALA A 175 -12.35 -10.03 5.20
CA ALA A 175 -12.08 -9.96 6.63
C ALA A 175 -11.90 -8.53 7.16
N VAL A 176 -11.80 -7.51 6.29
CA VAL A 176 -11.89 -6.10 6.72
C VAL A 176 -13.29 -5.80 7.27
N GLY A 177 -14.33 -6.42 6.73
CA GLY A 177 -15.68 -6.35 7.29
C GLY A 177 -15.81 -7.06 8.64
N GLU A 178 -15.18 -8.23 8.78
CA GLU A 178 -15.11 -8.97 10.05
C GLU A 178 -14.38 -8.16 11.14
N LEU A 179 -13.25 -7.54 10.80
CA LEU A 179 -12.50 -6.64 11.67
C LEU A 179 -13.38 -5.48 12.17
N TRP A 180 -14.17 -4.88 11.26
CA TRP A 180 -15.11 -3.83 11.65
C TRP A 180 -16.17 -4.32 12.63
N LYS A 181 -16.81 -5.46 12.37
CA LYS A 181 -17.83 -6.03 13.28
C LYS A 181 -17.24 -6.25 14.67
N TYR A 182 -16.04 -6.84 14.74
CA TYR A 182 -15.32 -7.05 15.99
C TYR A 182 -15.08 -5.74 16.76
N ILE A 183 -14.55 -4.70 16.12
CA ILE A 183 -14.31 -3.40 16.75
C ILE A 183 -15.63 -2.73 17.15
N SER A 184 -16.62 -2.75 16.27
CA SER A 184 -17.91 -2.08 16.47
C SER A 184 -18.66 -2.64 17.67
N GLN A 185 -18.70 -3.97 17.81
CA GLN A 185 -19.24 -4.66 18.98
C GLN A 185 -18.50 -4.25 20.25
N ARG A 186 -17.16 -4.28 20.25
CA ARG A 186 -16.36 -3.88 21.42
C ARG A 186 -16.59 -2.43 21.83
N CYS A 187 -16.71 -1.51 20.87
CA CYS A 187 -17.07 -0.13 21.17
C CYS A 187 -18.42 -0.02 21.87
N ALA A 188 -19.43 -0.77 21.41
CA ALA A 188 -20.76 -0.79 22.01
C ALA A 188 -20.75 -1.39 23.42
N ASP A 189 -20.06 -2.51 23.61
CA ASP A 189 -19.93 -3.20 24.90
C ASP A 189 -19.25 -2.31 25.97
N GLU A 190 -18.21 -1.58 25.57
CA GLU A 190 -17.46 -0.69 26.47
C GLU A 190 -18.20 0.63 26.76
N GLY A 191 -19.16 1.03 25.94
CA GLY A 191 -19.86 2.30 26.08
C GLY A 191 -18.92 3.49 25.96
N GLN A 192 -18.87 4.37 26.98
CA GLN A 192 -17.99 5.55 26.98
C GLN A 192 -16.62 5.23 27.57
N VAL A 193 -15.54 5.52 26.83
CA VAL A 193 -14.16 5.30 27.27
C VAL A 193 -13.36 6.59 27.06
N GLY A 194 -12.63 7.03 28.09
CA GLY A 194 -11.79 8.24 28.00
C GLY A 194 -12.57 9.52 27.64
N GLY A 195 -13.87 9.58 27.96
CA GLY A 195 -14.73 10.71 27.61
C GLY A 195 -15.22 10.75 26.16
N ILE A 196 -14.94 9.72 25.36
CA ILE A 196 -15.40 9.59 23.97
C ILE A 196 -16.51 8.54 23.93
N ASP A 197 -17.65 8.86 23.33
CA ASP A 197 -18.77 7.94 23.20
C ASP A 197 -18.47 6.81 22.20
N ALA A 198 -19.20 5.69 22.30
CA ALA A 198 -19.00 4.52 21.45
C ALA A 198 -19.17 4.82 19.95
N GLN A 199 -20.15 5.66 19.58
CA GLN A 199 -20.45 6.00 18.19
C GLN A 199 -19.38 6.92 17.58
N ASP A 200 -18.85 7.86 18.34
CA ASP A 200 -17.73 8.70 17.89
C ASP A 200 -16.44 7.88 17.75
N ARG A 201 -16.17 6.93 18.66
CA ARG A 201 -15.05 5.97 18.48
C ARG A 201 -15.24 5.14 17.21
N GLN A 202 -16.42 4.54 17.03
CA GLN A 202 -16.80 3.80 15.83
C GLN A 202 -16.57 4.64 14.55
N LEU A 203 -17.06 5.88 14.52
CA LEU A 203 -16.93 6.77 13.37
C LEU A 203 -15.45 7.05 13.01
N ARG A 204 -14.63 7.37 14.01
CA ARG A 204 -13.20 7.67 13.80
C ARG A 204 -12.43 6.44 13.33
N ILE A 205 -12.67 5.28 13.95
CA ILE A 205 -12.01 4.03 13.56
C ILE A 205 -12.44 3.60 12.15
N ALA A 206 -13.73 3.70 11.80
CA ALA A 206 -14.22 3.39 10.45
C ALA A 206 -13.52 4.26 9.38
N ARG A 207 -13.34 5.55 9.64
CA ARG A 207 -12.59 6.46 8.74
C ARG A 207 -11.13 6.03 8.60
N ARG A 208 -10.49 5.61 9.69
CA ARG A 208 -9.09 5.15 9.68
C ARG A 208 -8.93 3.82 8.94
N ILE A 209 -9.87 2.88 9.05
CA ILE A 209 -9.88 1.65 8.24
C ILE A 209 -10.08 1.99 6.75
N ARG A 210 -11.03 2.88 6.40
CA ARG A 210 -11.24 3.34 5.01
C ARG A 210 -9.98 3.96 4.41
N GLU A 211 -9.32 4.84 5.17
CA GLU A 211 -8.08 5.49 4.75
C GLU A 211 -6.93 4.47 4.62
N SER A 212 -6.85 3.48 5.53
CA SER A 212 -5.86 2.39 5.46
C SER A 212 -6.03 1.58 4.16
N CYS A 213 -7.25 1.19 3.80
CA CYS A 213 -7.53 0.51 2.53
C CYS A 213 -7.07 1.34 1.32
N LEU A 214 -7.38 2.64 1.32
CA LEU A 214 -7.04 3.53 0.21
C LEU A 214 -5.52 3.74 0.09
N LYS A 215 -4.81 3.99 1.20
CA LYS A 215 -3.35 4.14 1.19
C LYS A 215 -2.64 2.84 0.80
N ALA A 216 -3.09 1.69 1.30
CA ALA A 216 -2.51 0.39 0.96
C ALA A 216 -2.65 0.05 -0.54
N SER A 217 -3.67 0.59 -1.23
CA SER A 217 -4.02 0.23 -2.61
C SER A 217 -2.90 0.35 -3.64
N VAL A 218 -1.95 1.27 -3.46
CA VAL A 218 -0.82 1.46 -4.38
C VAL A 218 0.30 0.43 -4.18
N LEU A 219 0.31 -0.27 -3.05
CA LEU A 219 1.29 -1.32 -2.72
C LEU A 219 0.72 -2.70 -3.02
N VAL A 220 -0.53 -2.96 -2.64
CA VAL A 220 -1.15 -4.31 -2.71
C VAL A 220 -2.18 -4.45 -3.83
N GLY A 221 -2.48 -3.37 -4.53
CA GLY A 221 -3.36 -3.33 -5.70
C GLY A 221 -4.72 -2.69 -5.44
N PHE A 222 -5.14 -1.83 -6.37
CA PHE A 222 -6.41 -1.11 -6.34
C PHE A 222 -7.66 -2.02 -6.26
N PRO A 223 -7.73 -3.16 -6.98
CA PRO A 223 -8.89 -4.07 -6.86
C PRO A 223 -9.10 -4.61 -5.43
N ARG A 224 -8.02 -4.82 -4.66
CA ARG A 224 -8.14 -5.27 -3.26
C ARG A 224 -8.80 -4.23 -2.39
N CYS A 225 -8.37 -2.97 -2.55
CA CYS A 225 -8.97 -1.84 -1.87
C CYS A 225 -10.48 -1.73 -2.16
N ILE A 226 -10.89 -1.87 -3.43
CA ILE A 226 -12.31 -1.85 -3.81
C ILE A 226 -13.07 -2.95 -3.06
N ASN A 227 -12.60 -4.19 -3.11
CA ASN A 227 -13.26 -5.32 -2.45
C ASN A 227 -13.31 -5.16 -0.93
N ALA A 228 -12.24 -4.66 -0.31
CA ALA A 228 -12.18 -4.42 1.13
C ALA A 228 -13.15 -3.33 1.58
N LEU A 229 -13.24 -2.22 0.82
CA LEU A 229 -14.19 -1.15 1.10
C LEU A 229 -15.64 -1.58 0.90
N LEU A 230 -15.92 -2.45 -0.08
CA LEU A 230 -17.24 -3.07 -0.24
C LEU A 230 -17.60 -3.98 0.94
N ALA A 231 -16.66 -4.81 1.40
CA ALA A 231 -16.85 -5.65 2.58
C ALA A 231 -17.09 -4.83 3.86
N LEU A 232 -16.33 -3.74 4.03
CA LEU A 232 -16.52 -2.78 5.11
C LEU A 232 -17.90 -2.12 5.04
N GLN A 233 -18.31 -1.61 3.88
CA GLN A 233 -19.61 -0.98 3.68
C GLN A 233 -20.78 -1.92 3.97
N SER A 234 -20.67 -3.18 3.54
CA SER A 234 -21.66 -4.22 3.85
C SER A 234 -21.76 -4.44 5.35
N SER A 235 -20.62 -4.49 6.06
CA SER A 235 -20.59 -4.70 7.51
C SER A 235 -21.11 -3.47 8.28
N LEU A 236 -20.77 -2.26 7.86
CA LEU A 236 -21.32 -1.01 8.40
C LEU A 236 -22.86 -0.95 8.30
N SER A 237 -23.42 -1.47 7.21
CA SER A 237 -24.87 -1.47 6.99
C SER A 237 -25.62 -2.58 7.72
N THR A 238 -24.93 -3.64 8.17
CA THR A 238 -25.56 -4.86 8.71
C THR A 238 -25.25 -5.10 10.19
N SER A 239 -24.20 -4.47 10.74
CA SER A 239 -23.84 -4.61 12.15
C SER A 239 -24.85 -3.86 13.02
N PRO A 240 -25.56 -4.54 13.94
CA PRO A 240 -26.57 -3.89 14.78
C PRO A 240 -25.97 -2.81 15.71
N ASP A 241 -24.68 -2.95 16.05
CA ASP A 241 -23.94 -2.02 16.90
C ASP A 241 -23.53 -0.74 16.17
N THR A 242 -23.62 -0.71 14.84
CA THR A 242 -23.37 0.51 14.06
C THR A 242 -24.63 1.36 14.09
N GLY A 243 -24.63 2.39 14.93
CA GLY A 243 -25.77 3.31 15.03
C GLY A 243 -26.09 3.98 13.68
N PRO A 244 -27.37 4.22 13.34
CA PRO A 244 -27.76 4.89 12.09
C PRO A 244 -27.07 6.24 11.86
N ALA A 245 -26.75 6.97 12.94
CA ALA A 245 -26.02 8.23 12.91
C ALA A 245 -24.57 8.07 12.40
N VAL A 246 -23.89 6.99 12.76
CA VAL A 246 -22.53 6.68 12.28
C VAL A 246 -22.55 6.44 10.78
N LEU A 247 -23.48 5.59 10.31
CA LEU A 247 -23.62 5.28 8.89
C LEU A 247 -23.95 6.53 8.06
N SER A 248 -24.92 7.33 8.51
CA SER A 248 -25.32 8.58 7.87
C SER A 248 -24.15 9.57 7.76
N THR A 249 -23.37 9.70 8.83
CA THR A 249 -22.20 10.59 8.86
C THR A 249 -21.09 10.10 7.92
N LEU A 250 -20.82 8.79 7.88
CA LEU A 250 -19.84 8.21 6.95
C LEU A 250 -20.26 8.39 5.48
N HIS A 251 -21.56 8.31 5.16
CA HIS A 251 -22.07 8.56 3.80
C HIS A 251 -21.97 10.04 3.41
N ALA A 252 -22.03 10.95 4.38
CA ALA A 252 -21.88 12.38 4.16
C ALA A 252 -20.43 12.82 3.92
N ASP A 253 -19.43 11.99 4.29
CA ASP A 253 -18.01 12.29 4.10
C ASP A 253 -17.69 12.68 2.65
N LYS A 254 -16.85 13.71 2.48
CA LYS A 254 -16.39 14.17 1.18
C LYS A 254 -14.98 13.68 0.87
N PRO A 255 -14.63 13.46 -0.40
CA PRO A 255 -13.26 13.10 -0.77
C PRO A 255 -12.25 14.12 -0.26
N LEU A 256 -11.19 13.65 0.38
CA LEU A 256 -10.08 14.50 0.87
C LEU A 256 -9.15 14.96 -0.26
N ARG A 257 -9.14 14.19 -1.36
CA ARG A 257 -8.27 14.34 -2.52
C ARG A 257 -9.15 14.63 -3.74
N THR A 258 -9.12 15.87 -4.19
CA THR A 258 -9.85 16.39 -5.35
C THR A 258 -8.93 17.30 -6.16
N LEU A 259 -9.39 17.72 -7.33
CA LEU A 259 -8.66 18.69 -8.17
C LEU A 259 -8.42 20.02 -7.46
N SER A 260 -9.26 20.41 -6.50
CA SER A 260 -9.11 21.63 -5.71
C SER A 260 -8.26 21.46 -4.45
N THR A 261 -7.83 20.24 -4.10
CA THR A 261 -6.97 20.01 -2.93
C THR A 261 -5.60 20.68 -3.07
N PHE A 262 -5.11 20.85 -4.30
CA PHE A 262 -3.78 21.40 -4.56
C PHE A 262 -3.90 22.68 -5.38
N PRO A 263 -3.16 23.75 -5.00
CA PRO A 263 -3.17 25.00 -5.76
C PRO A 263 -2.46 24.88 -7.12
N SER A 264 -1.53 23.92 -7.26
CA SER A 264 -0.86 23.61 -8.52
C SER A 264 -0.25 22.19 -8.51
N ALA A 265 0.21 21.73 -9.68
CA ALA A 265 0.94 20.47 -9.80
C ALA A 265 2.29 20.51 -9.04
N GLU A 266 2.97 21.66 -9.06
CA GLU A 266 4.22 21.89 -8.34
C GLU A 266 4.02 21.82 -6.83
N ALA A 267 2.91 22.37 -6.32
CA ALA A 267 2.58 22.29 -4.89
C ALA A 267 2.33 20.84 -4.44
N ARG A 268 1.64 20.04 -5.28
CA ARG A 268 1.45 18.60 -5.05
C ARG A 268 2.79 17.87 -5.04
N TYR A 269 3.63 18.11 -6.05
CA TYR A 269 4.96 17.50 -6.14
C TYR A 269 5.84 17.86 -4.94
N ALA A 270 5.87 19.14 -4.53
CA ALA A 270 6.63 19.61 -3.37
C ALA A 270 6.17 18.95 -2.07
N ARG A 271 4.87 18.80 -1.87
CA ARG A 271 4.30 18.06 -0.72
C ARG A 271 4.78 16.61 -0.70
N GLY A 272 4.72 15.94 -1.85
CA GLY A 272 5.16 14.55 -1.98
C GLY A 272 6.65 14.39 -1.75
N LYS A 273 7.47 15.27 -2.33
CA LYS A 273 8.93 15.26 -2.16
C LYS A 273 9.29 15.46 -0.70
N ARG A 274 8.62 16.37 0.01
CA ARG A 274 8.82 16.58 1.44
C ARG A 274 8.53 15.31 2.25
N PHE A 275 7.37 14.68 2.04
CA PHE A 275 7.01 13.46 2.76
C PHE A 275 7.94 12.29 2.43
N PHE A 276 8.28 12.12 1.15
CA PHE A 276 9.27 11.12 0.70
C PHE A 276 10.64 11.31 1.37
N THR A 277 11.11 12.57 1.46
CA THR A 277 12.38 12.87 2.15
C THR A 277 12.31 12.59 3.65
N GLN A 278 11.17 12.74 4.31
CA GLN A 278 11.02 12.35 5.72
C GLN A 278 11.20 10.84 5.91
N ILE A 279 10.66 10.03 4.99
CA ILE A 279 10.78 8.57 5.02
C ILE A 279 12.22 8.14 4.72
N TYR A 280 12.79 8.59 3.60
CA TYR A 280 14.07 8.06 3.11
C TYR A 280 15.29 8.86 3.59
N ALA A 281 15.11 10.03 4.18
CA ALA A 281 16.16 10.92 4.70
C ALA A 281 17.32 11.08 3.69
N LYS A 282 18.57 10.86 4.12
CA LYS A 282 19.77 10.92 3.25
C LYS A 282 19.75 9.96 2.06
N HIS A 283 18.83 8.99 2.02
CA HIS A 283 18.68 8.05 0.93
C HIS A 283 17.67 8.49 -0.15
N ALA A 284 16.91 9.56 0.08
CA ALA A 284 15.81 9.98 -0.80
C ALA A 284 16.25 10.18 -2.26
N GLU A 285 17.30 10.96 -2.51
CA GLU A 285 17.76 11.23 -3.87
C GLU A 285 18.25 9.97 -4.60
N ARG A 286 18.89 9.04 -3.89
CA ARG A 286 19.35 7.77 -4.48
C ARG A 286 18.17 6.90 -4.91
N VAL A 287 17.15 6.77 -4.05
CA VAL A 287 15.95 5.97 -4.36
C VAL A 287 15.23 6.58 -5.57
N LEU A 288 15.10 7.90 -5.61
CA LEU A 288 14.49 8.60 -6.74
C LEU A 288 15.31 8.47 -8.02
N ALA A 289 16.63 8.59 -7.95
CA ALA A 289 17.51 8.38 -9.10
C ALA A 289 17.39 6.96 -9.66
N SER A 290 17.34 5.95 -8.78
CA SER A 290 17.12 4.56 -9.17
C SER A 290 15.78 4.36 -9.89
N MET A 291 14.69 4.91 -9.33
CA MET A 291 13.38 4.85 -9.98
C MET A 291 13.38 5.58 -11.32
N SER A 292 13.95 6.79 -11.39
CA SER A 292 14.09 7.56 -12.62
C SER A 292 14.83 6.79 -13.71
N ALA A 293 15.95 6.16 -13.38
CA ALA A 293 16.75 5.40 -14.33
C ALA A 293 15.95 4.22 -14.93
N SER A 294 15.08 3.58 -14.14
CA SER A 294 14.30 2.43 -14.60
C SER A 294 13.13 2.77 -15.55
N SER A 295 12.72 4.04 -15.60
CA SER A 295 11.48 4.45 -16.29
C SER A 295 11.60 5.79 -17.02
N ALA A 296 12.82 6.25 -17.33
CA ALA A 296 13.09 7.58 -17.89
C ALA A 296 12.44 8.75 -17.10
N GLY A 297 12.39 8.64 -15.77
CA GLY A 297 11.85 9.66 -14.87
C GLY A 297 10.36 9.53 -14.56
N ASP A 298 9.59 8.72 -15.28
CA ASP A 298 8.14 8.65 -15.10
C ASP A 298 7.74 8.05 -13.73
N LEU A 299 8.34 6.92 -13.34
CA LEU A 299 8.10 6.26 -12.07
C LEU A 299 8.43 7.16 -10.87
N SER A 300 9.57 7.86 -10.90
CA SER A 300 9.95 8.74 -9.80
C SER A 300 9.04 9.97 -9.72
N TYR A 301 8.69 10.57 -10.86
CA TYR A 301 7.75 11.70 -10.90
C TYR A 301 6.35 11.30 -10.43
N PHE A 302 5.81 10.19 -10.94
CA PHE A 302 4.50 9.67 -10.55
C PHE A 302 4.48 9.27 -9.07
N ALA A 303 5.53 8.59 -8.58
CA ALA A 303 5.66 8.27 -7.16
C ALA A 303 5.61 9.55 -6.33
N VAL A 304 6.45 10.54 -6.61
CA VAL A 304 6.49 11.78 -5.81
C VAL A 304 5.17 12.55 -5.90
N SER A 305 4.66 12.79 -7.11
CA SER A 305 3.48 13.65 -7.31
C SER A 305 2.19 12.96 -6.85
N SER A 306 1.91 11.76 -7.35
CA SER A 306 0.62 11.10 -7.16
C SER A 306 0.60 10.20 -5.94
N ILE A 307 1.62 9.35 -5.76
CA ILE A 307 1.63 8.41 -4.63
C ILE A 307 1.92 9.15 -3.33
N TYR A 308 3.10 9.78 -3.20
CA TYR A 308 3.46 10.45 -1.96
C TYR A 308 2.76 11.79 -1.83
N GLY A 309 2.66 12.58 -2.90
CA GLY A 309 2.13 13.94 -2.87
C GLY A 309 0.62 14.00 -2.68
N GLU A 310 -0.15 13.16 -3.37
CA GLU A 310 -1.60 13.17 -3.29
C GLU A 310 -2.14 12.16 -2.29
N LEU A 311 -1.65 10.92 -2.33
CA LEU A 311 -2.16 9.84 -1.47
C LEU A 311 -1.51 9.83 -0.08
N MET A 312 -0.20 9.62 0.04
CA MET A 312 0.43 9.30 1.34
C MET A 312 0.55 10.51 2.27
N ALA A 313 0.91 11.69 1.74
CA ALA A 313 1.10 12.91 2.53
C ALA A 313 -0.21 13.54 3.03
N GLU A 314 -1.38 12.93 2.75
CA GLU A 314 -2.66 13.29 3.35
C GLU A 314 -2.76 12.72 4.76
N THR A 315 -2.55 13.60 5.74
CA THR A 315 -2.36 13.22 7.14
C THR A 315 -3.54 13.59 8.05
N ARG A 316 -4.69 13.98 7.51
CA ARG A 316 -5.87 14.34 8.32
C ARG A 316 -6.54 13.16 9.02
N ILE A 317 -6.34 11.92 8.53
CA ILE A 317 -6.94 10.70 9.12
C ILE A 317 -5.85 9.77 9.67
N LEU A 318 -4.85 9.45 8.85
CA LEU A 318 -3.64 8.72 9.27
C LEU A 318 -2.45 9.65 9.14
N ASP A 319 -1.73 9.90 10.24
CA ASP A 319 -0.56 10.77 10.23
C ASP A 319 0.62 10.16 9.45
N GLY A 320 1.74 10.88 9.39
CA GLY A 320 2.93 10.40 8.66
C GLY A 320 3.51 9.10 9.22
N ARG A 321 3.53 8.95 10.54
CA ARG A 321 4.07 7.79 11.27
C ARG A 321 3.20 6.55 11.04
N GLU A 322 1.89 6.71 11.10
CA GLU A 322 0.91 5.66 10.83
C GLU A 322 0.96 5.23 9.36
N THR A 323 1.13 6.20 8.47
CA THR A 323 1.22 5.95 7.02
C THR A 323 2.45 5.14 6.67
N VAL A 324 3.64 5.52 7.16
CA VAL A 324 4.86 4.76 6.85
C VAL A 324 4.87 3.36 7.47
N LEU A 325 4.23 3.20 8.64
CA LEU A 325 4.05 1.88 9.26
C LEU A 325 3.15 0.99 8.39
N LEU A 326 2.07 1.55 7.85
CA LEU A 326 1.21 0.86 6.88
C LEU A 326 1.99 0.46 5.61
N GLU A 327 2.81 1.37 5.06
CA GLU A 327 3.63 1.06 3.88
C GLU A 327 4.60 -0.08 4.14
N PHE A 328 5.29 -0.04 5.30
CA PHE A 328 6.16 -1.12 5.75
C PHE A 328 5.42 -2.46 5.85
N VAL A 329 4.25 -2.48 6.49
CA VAL A 329 3.46 -3.70 6.69
C VAL A 329 2.99 -4.29 5.36
N CYS A 330 2.50 -3.46 4.43
CA CYS A 330 2.15 -3.91 3.09
C CYS A 330 3.36 -4.57 2.41
N CYS A 331 4.53 -3.93 2.42
CA CYS A 331 5.72 -4.47 1.80
C CYS A 331 6.25 -5.75 2.47
N LEU A 332 6.18 -5.84 3.80
CA LEU A 332 6.57 -7.03 4.54
C LEU A 332 5.65 -8.21 4.20
N ALA A 333 4.34 -8.01 4.29
CA ALA A 333 3.36 -9.07 4.06
C ALA A 333 3.32 -9.55 2.60
N ASP A 334 3.53 -8.64 1.64
CA ASP A 334 3.59 -8.97 0.21
C ASP A 334 4.95 -9.57 -0.22
N GLY A 335 5.94 -9.60 0.68
CA GLY A 335 7.24 -10.24 0.41
C GLY A 335 8.15 -9.43 -0.51
N VAL A 336 8.12 -8.09 -0.40
CA VAL A 336 8.97 -7.19 -1.18
C VAL A 336 10.06 -6.56 -0.29
N GLY A 337 11.09 -7.35 0.03
CA GLY A 337 12.08 -7.03 1.05
C GLY A 337 12.82 -5.70 0.86
N ALA A 338 13.17 -5.35 -0.38
CA ALA A 338 13.89 -4.11 -0.67
C ALA A 338 13.08 -2.85 -0.28
N GLN A 339 11.78 -2.85 -0.59
CA GLN A 339 10.86 -1.77 -0.24
C GLN A 339 10.54 -1.80 1.25
N ALA A 340 10.33 -3.00 1.82
CA ALA A 340 10.12 -3.17 3.26
C ALA A 340 11.28 -2.60 4.08
N LYS A 341 12.54 -2.82 3.66
CA LYS A 341 13.73 -2.24 4.30
C LYS A 341 13.72 -0.71 4.29
N GLY A 342 13.34 -0.09 3.17
CA GLY A 342 13.22 1.36 3.04
C GLY A 342 12.19 1.93 4.03
N HIS A 343 10.97 1.38 4.01
CA HIS A 343 9.90 1.83 4.90
C HIS A 343 10.16 1.48 6.38
N PHE A 344 10.87 0.40 6.68
CA PHE A 344 11.31 0.06 8.04
C PHE A 344 12.17 1.17 8.66
N PHE A 345 13.20 1.65 7.95
CA PHE A 345 13.97 2.80 8.43
C PHE A 345 13.18 4.11 8.37
N GLY A 346 12.25 4.24 7.43
CA GLY A 346 11.30 5.35 7.40
C GLY A 346 10.39 5.43 8.63
N CYS A 347 9.96 4.28 9.15
CA CYS A 347 9.21 4.19 10.41
C CYS A 347 10.01 4.79 11.56
N ARG A 348 11.30 4.44 11.68
CA ARG A 348 12.19 5.05 12.67
C ARG A 348 12.32 6.57 12.48
N ASN A 349 12.52 7.03 11.24
CA ASN A 349 12.67 8.46 10.94
C ASN A 349 11.42 9.29 11.30
N LEU A 350 10.24 8.66 11.28
CA LEU A 350 8.95 9.28 11.61
C LEU A 350 8.48 8.94 13.04
N GLY A 351 9.34 8.35 13.88
CA GLY A 351 9.06 8.16 15.30
C GLY A 351 8.21 6.93 15.66
N VAL A 352 8.14 5.91 14.81
CA VAL A 352 7.66 4.59 15.22
C VAL A 352 8.68 3.99 16.19
N THR A 353 8.23 3.60 17.38
CA THR A 353 9.11 3.01 18.40
C THR A 353 9.48 1.57 18.04
N GLY A 354 10.57 1.06 18.63
CA GLY A 354 10.94 -0.35 18.48
C GLY A 354 9.84 -1.32 18.93
N ALA A 355 9.10 -0.98 20.00
CA ALA A 355 8.00 -1.78 20.51
C ALA A 355 6.84 -1.87 19.52
N GLU A 356 6.47 -0.76 18.89
CA GLU A 356 5.42 -0.72 17.88
C GLU A 356 5.83 -1.44 16.60
N MET A 357 7.08 -1.27 16.17
CA MET A 357 7.60 -2.01 15.02
C MET A 357 7.53 -3.53 15.25
N ARG A 358 7.97 -4.01 16.42
CA ARG A 358 7.87 -5.44 16.78
C ARG A 358 6.42 -5.91 16.86
N GLY A 359 5.53 -5.12 17.45
CA GLY A 359 4.11 -5.44 17.51
C GLY A 359 3.48 -5.52 16.12
N ALA A 360 3.86 -4.64 15.19
CA ALA A 360 3.37 -4.67 13.81
C ALA A 360 3.84 -5.94 13.07
N VAL A 361 5.12 -6.31 13.20
CA VAL A 361 5.66 -7.57 12.65
C VAL A 361 4.95 -8.79 13.25
N GLU A 362 4.67 -8.75 14.55
CA GLU A 362 3.96 -9.83 15.24
C GLU A 362 2.51 -9.97 14.77
N ILE A 363 1.79 -8.88 14.48
CA ILE A 363 0.45 -8.94 13.86
C ILE A 363 0.54 -9.66 12.50
N VAL A 364 1.50 -9.30 11.66
CA VAL A 364 1.69 -9.93 10.34
C VAL A 364 1.94 -11.43 10.50
N ARG A 365 2.81 -11.83 11.43
CA ARG A 365 3.13 -13.24 11.71
C ARG A 365 1.93 -14.01 12.27
N ARG A 366 1.22 -13.46 13.24
CA ARG A 366 0.01 -14.08 13.82
C ARG A 366 -1.05 -14.29 12.75
N LEU A 367 -1.32 -13.28 11.93
CA LEU A 367 -2.28 -13.38 10.85
C LEU A 367 -1.84 -14.43 9.81
N ALA A 368 -0.58 -14.40 9.37
CA ALA A 368 -0.05 -15.41 8.46
C ALA A 368 -0.18 -16.83 9.02
N GLY A 369 0.08 -17.02 10.32
CA GLY A 369 -0.10 -18.30 11.01
C GLY A 369 -1.56 -18.76 11.07
N GLN A 370 -2.49 -17.86 11.39
CA GLN A 370 -3.93 -18.16 11.34
C GLN A 370 -4.42 -18.53 9.93
N LEU A 371 -3.77 -17.97 8.89
CA LEU A 371 -4.05 -18.26 7.48
C LEU A 371 -3.29 -19.48 6.92
N GLY A 372 -2.45 -20.14 7.73
CA GLY A 372 -1.65 -21.28 7.28
C GLY A 372 -0.56 -20.95 6.26
N LEU A 373 -0.08 -19.70 6.22
CA LEU A 373 0.95 -19.24 5.29
C LEU A 373 2.36 -19.63 5.76
N VAL A 374 2.63 -20.94 5.87
CA VAL A 374 3.87 -21.50 6.44
C VAL A 374 5.12 -21.00 5.70
N SER A 375 5.09 -20.98 4.36
CA SER A 375 6.23 -20.54 3.54
C SER A 375 6.58 -19.07 3.74
N PHE A 376 5.59 -18.22 4.08
CA PHE A 376 5.84 -16.84 4.45
C PHE A 376 6.57 -16.76 5.79
N LEU A 377 6.09 -17.52 6.79
CA LEU A 377 6.68 -17.53 8.12
C LEU A 377 8.15 -17.99 8.11
N GLU A 378 8.48 -19.00 7.31
CA GLU A 378 9.86 -19.47 7.15
C GLU A 378 10.80 -18.38 6.64
N ARG A 379 10.43 -17.69 5.54
CA ARG A 379 11.22 -16.59 4.96
C ARG A 379 11.46 -15.45 5.94
N VAL A 380 10.43 -15.09 6.71
CA VAL A 380 10.49 -13.98 7.67
C VAL A 380 11.21 -14.38 8.97
N ARG A 381 11.29 -15.69 9.28
CA ARG A 381 12.05 -16.23 10.43
C ARG A 381 13.55 -16.36 10.15
N GLU A 382 13.94 -16.72 8.92
CA GLU A 382 15.36 -16.83 8.53
C GLU A 382 16.12 -15.48 8.66
N GLY A 383 15.39 -14.36 8.68
CA GLY A 383 15.92 -13.05 9.01
C GLY A 383 16.36 -12.87 10.48
N GLU A 384 16.05 -13.80 11.39
CA GLU A 384 16.26 -13.67 12.85
C GLU A 384 17.41 -14.53 13.42
N GLY A 385 18.04 -15.44 12.65
CA GLY A 385 19.10 -16.33 13.15
C GLY A 385 20.40 -15.61 13.55
N GLU A 386 20.89 -15.84 14.78
CA GLU A 386 22.09 -15.23 15.39
C GLU A 386 23.32 -15.21 14.46
N GLY A 387 23.91 -14.03 14.33
CA GLY A 387 25.06 -13.79 13.47
C GLY A 387 25.54 -12.37 13.69
N GLU A 388 26.39 -12.20 14.70
CA GLU A 388 27.15 -10.99 14.95
C GLU A 388 28.17 -10.85 13.81
N GLY A 389 27.97 -9.85 12.96
CA GLY A 389 28.86 -9.57 11.84
C GLY A 389 28.60 -8.16 11.34
N GLU A 390 29.31 -7.20 11.93
CA GLU A 390 29.41 -5.85 11.38
C GLU A 390 30.23 -5.92 10.08
N GLY A 391 29.54 -6.02 8.95
CA GLY A 391 30.14 -5.93 7.63
C GLY A 391 29.23 -5.13 6.71
N GLU A 392 29.61 -3.89 6.40
CA GLU A 392 29.09 -3.17 5.25
C GLU A 392 29.64 -3.84 3.97
N GLY A 393 29.02 -4.94 3.57
CA GLY A 393 29.32 -5.63 2.33
C GLY A 393 28.02 -5.92 1.58
N GLU A 394 27.88 -5.35 0.38
CA GLU A 394 26.88 -5.76 -0.60
C GLU A 394 27.27 -7.17 -1.12
N GLY A 395 26.98 -8.19 -0.33
CA GLY A 395 27.17 -9.59 -0.67
C GLY A 395 25.83 -10.25 -1.03
N GLU A 396 25.72 -10.76 -2.24
CA GLU A 396 24.62 -11.60 -2.69
C GLU A 396 24.48 -12.83 -1.77
N GLY A 397 23.33 -12.97 -1.10
CA GLY A 397 23.02 -14.13 -0.24
C GLY A 397 22.56 -13.81 1.18
N GLU A 398 22.25 -12.55 1.50
CA GLU A 398 21.77 -12.16 2.82
C GLU A 398 20.25 -12.27 2.98
N GLY A 399 19.75 -12.92 4.05
CA GLY A 399 18.32 -13.16 4.28
C GLY A 399 17.47 -11.89 4.14
N GLU A 400 16.44 -11.96 3.29
CA GLU A 400 15.64 -10.84 2.78
C GLU A 400 15.14 -9.86 3.86
N PHE A 401 14.85 -10.38 5.07
CA PHE A 401 14.28 -9.62 6.19
C PHE A 401 15.21 -9.47 7.40
N ARG A 402 16.54 -9.64 7.26
CA ARG A 402 17.50 -9.52 8.37
C ARG A 402 17.46 -8.19 9.12
N PHE A 403 17.00 -7.12 8.45
CA PHE A 403 16.90 -5.79 9.06
C PHE A 403 15.91 -5.72 10.23
N LEU A 404 14.93 -6.63 10.31
CA LEU A 404 13.92 -6.65 11.37
C LEU A 404 14.53 -6.74 12.78
N LYS A 405 15.69 -7.40 12.92
CA LYS A 405 16.43 -7.47 14.20
C LYS A 405 16.76 -6.11 14.79
N LYS A 406 16.96 -5.09 13.94
CA LYS A 406 17.32 -3.74 14.38
C LYS A 406 16.17 -3.06 15.15
N ALA A 407 14.94 -3.55 15.06
CA ALA A 407 13.81 -3.01 15.84
C ALA A 407 14.03 -3.14 17.36
N GLY A 408 14.86 -4.10 17.82
CA GLY A 408 15.25 -4.22 19.23
C GLY A 408 16.19 -3.10 19.71
N SER A 409 16.87 -2.42 18.80
CA SER A 409 17.90 -1.41 19.08
C SER A 409 17.40 0.04 19.00
N TRP A 410 16.10 0.24 18.79
CA TRP A 410 15.47 1.54 18.56
C TRP A 410 14.63 2.00 19.72
#